data_AF-A0A938B8X6-F1
#
_entry.id   AF-A0A938B8X6-F1
#
_cell.length_a   1.000
_cell.length_b   1.000
_cell.length_c   1.000
_cell.angle_alpha   90.00
_cell.angle_beta   90.00
_cell.angle_gamma   90.00
#
_symmetry.space_group_name_H-M   'P 1'
#
loop_
_entity.id
_entity.type
_entity.pdbx_description
1 polymer ?
#
loop_
_entity_poly.entity_id
_entity_poly.type
_entity_poly.pdbx_seq_one_letter_code
_entity_poly.pdbx_strand_id
1 'polypeptide(L)' 'MNVIMGLCMGHDILFSKFSQAPVTTLVVKDRAMCHNPAAPLVNRYWRDTFLKKE' A
#
# COMPACT_ATOMS: atom_id res chain seq x y z
N MET A 1 4.25 -14.31 -10.63
CA MET A 1 3.79 -13.74 -9.36
C MET A 1 3.75 -12.23 -9.53
N ASN A 2 2.62 -11.60 -9.22
CA ASN A 2 2.43 -10.16 -9.36
C ASN A 2 2.38 -9.49 -7.98
N VAL A 3 2.92 -8.29 -7.88
CA VAL A 3 2.98 -7.54 -6.62
C VAL A 3 2.27 -6.21 -6.79
N ILE A 4 1.29 -5.94 -5.93
CA ILE A 4 0.55 -4.68 -5.92
C ILE A 4 1.26 -3.68 -4.99
N MET A 5 1.48 -2.48 -5.54
CA MET A 5 2.15 -1.37 -4.88
C MET A 5 1.29 -0.10 -4.96
N GLY A 6 0.50 0.17 -3.93
CA GLY A 6 -0.24 1.44 -3.79
C GLY A 6 -1.42 1.60 -4.74
N LEU A 7 -2.06 0.50 -5.17
CA LEU A 7 -3.30 0.57 -5.95
C LEU A 7 -4.49 0.95 -5.08
N CYS A 8 -5.42 1.70 -5.66
CA CYS A 8 -6.72 1.94 -5.06
C CYS A 8 -7.51 0.63 -5.02
N MET A 9 -8.38 0.46 -4.02
CA MET A 9 -9.18 -0.74 -3.79
C MET A 9 -9.86 -1.28 -5.06
N GLY A 10 -10.43 -0.41 -5.91
CA GLY A 10 -11.08 -0.85 -7.15
C GLY A 10 -10.11 -1.49 -8.15
N HIS A 11 -8.92 -0.91 -8.31
CA HIS A 11 -7.89 -1.47 -9.19
C HIS A 11 -7.28 -2.75 -8.61
N ASP A 12 -7.12 -2.82 -7.28
CA ASP A 12 -6.64 -4.03 -6.60
C ASP A 12 -7.60 -5.21 -6.85
N ILE A 13 -8.90 -5.00 -6.67
CA ILE A 13 -9.93 -6.02 -6.91
C ILE A 13 -9.92 -6.50 -8.38
N LEU A 14 -9.89 -5.57 -9.33
CA LEU A 14 -9.88 -5.93 -10.75
C LEU A 14 -8.58 -6.65 -11.13
N PHE A 15 -7.44 -6.15 -10.68
CA PHE A 15 -6.14 -6.76 -10.98
C PHE A 15 -6.04 -8.18 -10.41
N SER A 16 -6.47 -8.37 -9.16
CA SER A 16 -6.50 -9.68 -8.52
C SER A 16 -7.49 -10.65 -9.20
N LYS A 17 -8.64 -10.14 -9.69
CA LYS A 17 -9.63 -10.95 -10.40
C LYS A 17 -9.16 -11.43 -11.78
N PHE A 18 -8.44 -10.59 -12.53
CA PHE A 18 -8.03 -10.91 -13.90
C PHE A 18 -6.61 -11.48 -14.01
N SER A 19 -5.83 -11.45 -12.93
CA SER A 19 -4.48 -12.00 -12.94
C SER A 19 -4.49 -13.53 -12.92
N GLN A 20 -3.87 -14.14 -13.93
CA GLN A 20 -3.63 -15.59 -13.98
C GLN A 20 -2.49 -16.03 -13.05
N ALA A 21 -1.56 -15.12 -12.73
CA ALA A 21 -0.48 -15.37 -11.80
C ALA A 21 -0.93 -15.03 -10.37
N PRO A 22 -0.37 -15.69 -9.33
CA PRO A 22 -0.64 -15.35 -7.94
C PRO A 22 -0.27 -13.89 -7.67
N VAL A 23 -1.18 -13.18 -7.01
CA VAL A 23 -1.06 -11.75 -6.68
C VAL A 23 -0.90 -11.59 -5.18
N THR A 24 0.01 -10.71 -4.77
CA THR A 24 0.16 -10.30 -3.37
C THR A 24 0.22 -8.78 -3.28
N THR A 25 -0.43 -8.22 -2.27
CA THR A 25 -0.38 -6.77 -2.00
C THR A 25 0.71 -6.49 -0.98
N LEU A 26 1.76 -5.78 -1.41
CA LEU A 26 2.87 -5.40 -0.53
C LEU A 26 2.64 -4.04 0.11
N VAL A 27 1.99 -3.13 -0.61
CA VAL A 27 1.69 -1.78 -0.13
C VAL A 27 0.27 -1.40 -0.52
N VAL A 28 -0.56 -1.00 0.44
CA VAL A 28 -1.96 -0.58 0.23
C VAL A 28 -2.02 0.93 0.04
N LYS A 29 -2.82 1.41 -0.92
CA LYS A 29 -3.08 2.85 -1.05
C LYS A 29 -3.89 3.35 0.13
N ASP A 30 -3.35 4.32 0.84
CA ASP A 30 -4.05 5.00 1.92
C ASP A 30 -4.28 6.49 1.57
N ARG A 31 -5.22 7.11 2.29
CA ARG A 31 -5.53 8.54 2.16
C ARG A 31 -4.73 9.40 3.15
N ALA A 32 -4.34 8.83 4.29
CA ALA A 32 -3.67 9.54 5.36
C ALA A 32 -2.30 10.10 4.94
N MET A 33 -1.67 9.42 3.98
CA MET A 33 -0.35 9.76 3.45
C MET A 33 -0.42 10.33 2.03
N CYS A 34 -1.56 10.90 1.62
CA CYS A 34 -1.74 11.49 0.29
C CYS A 34 -1.29 10.55 -0.85
N HIS A 35 -1.67 9.27 -0.79
CA HIS A 35 -1.29 8.25 -1.77
C HIS A 35 0.20 7.86 -1.78
N ASN A 36 0.96 8.20 -0.74
CA ASN A 36 2.33 7.74 -0.52
C ASN A 36 2.44 6.90 0.78
N PRO A 37 1.89 5.68 0.81
CA PRO A 37 1.94 4.76 1.96
C PRO A 37 3.36 4.40 2.43
N ALA A 38 4.39 4.60 1.60
CA ALA A 38 5.78 4.34 1.96
C ALA A 38 6.43 5.47 2.77
N ALA A 39 5.78 6.63 2.90
CA ALA A 39 6.32 7.77 3.63
C ALA A 39 6.72 7.53 5.10
N PRO A 40 6.11 6.63 5.92
CA PRO A 40 6.55 6.36 7.28
C PRO A 40 7.87 5.60 7.35
N LEU A 41 8.27 4.95 6.26
CA LEU A 41 9.52 4.21 6.19
C LEU A 41 10.72 5.17 6.05
N VAL A 42 10.53 6.28 5.33
CA VAL A 42 11.58 7.23 4.98
C VAL A 42 11.56 8.50 5.83
N ASN A 43 10.40 8.92 6.33
CA ASN A 43 10.25 10.18 7.05
C ASN A 43 9.89 9.95 8.52
N ARG A 44 10.71 10.51 9.42
CA ARG A 44 10.56 10.36 10.88
C ARG A 44 9.24 10.91 11.42
N TYR A 45 8.75 12.05 10.91
CA TYR A 45 7.48 12.63 11.35
C TYR A 45 6.33 11.65 11.08
N TRP A 46 6.26 11.12 9.86
CA TRP A 46 5.26 10.13 9.48
C TRP A 46 5.43 8.78 10.20
N ARG A 47 6.67 8.36 10.47
CA ARG A 47 6.98 7.17 11.26
C ARG A 47 6.49 7.27 12.69
N ASP A 48 6.80 8.37 13.37
CA ASP A 48 6.43 8.57 14.76
C ASP A 48 4.90 8.79 14.88
N THR A 49 4.25 9.34 13.84
CA THR A 49 2.79 9.54 13.80
C THR A 49 2.00 8.23 13.62
N PHE A 50 2.48 7.31 12.77
CA PHE A 50 1.70 6.12 12.38
C PHE A 50 2.27 4.78 12.86
N LEU A 51 3.58 4.66 13.11
CA LEU A 51 4.23 3.38 13.43
C LEU A 51 4.70 3.29 14.89
N LYS A 52 4.95 4.40 15.59
CA LYS A 52 5.23 4.38 17.04
C LYS A 52 3.96 4.67 17.81
N LYS A 53 3.22 3.62 18.11
CA LYS A 53 2.11 3.67 19.07
C LYS A 53 2.30 2.58 20.12
N GLU A 54 3.50 2.51 20.69
CA GLU A 54 3.86 1.78 21.93
C GLU A 54 4.93 2.57 22.67
#